data_AF-A0AAN7T720-F1
#
_entry.id   AF-A0AAN7T720-F1
#
_cell.length_a   1.000
_cell.length_b   1.000
_cell.length_c   1.000
_cell.angle_alpha   90.00
_cell.angle_beta   90.00
_cell.angle_gamma   90.00
#
_symmetry.space_group_name_H-M   'P 1'
#
loop_
_entity.id
_entity.type
_entity.pdbx_description
1 polymer ?
#
loop_
_entity_poly.entity_id
_entity_poly.type
_entity_poly.pdbx_seq_one_letter_code
_entity_poly.pdbx_strand_id
1 'polypeptide(L)'
;MAVLVLAYLVMCLLCGIIVAAYPSLRSRYHDAFERVHRFSGWAVVLMFWPLLLTFSSAQQHSMGQFLIRQPTFWILLILTLAIIQPWTKLRRVKVTPEKLSSHAIRLHFDFANPKLGQGISISQHPLRDWHSFASFTDKYDTPDSKFSLVVSKAGDFTGDIIANPPQHVWKRSVPLYGFGSGIGPCLSFLFDLDAAPTMRVLWQTRTPEQTYGQRVIDLVHKMDPDPVILDTTKGGRIDMLPLAIKMYHEFEAEAVCVISNPKMTKHLVYELERRGILAAGPIFDS
;
A
#
# COMPACT_ATOMS: atom_id res chain seq x y z
N MET A 1 36.82 15.46 19.71
CA MET A 1 35.98 14.46 20.42
C MET A 1 34.52 14.48 19.96
N ALA A 2 33.80 15.62 19.99
CA ALA A 2 32.39 15.68 19.59
C ALA A 2 32.09 15.15 18.17
N VAL A 3 32.91 15.52 17.17
CA VAL A 3 32.78 15.03 15.78
C VAL A 3 32.89 13.51 15.70
N LEU A 4 33.85 12.90 16.41
CA LEU A 4 34.05 11.45 16.41
C LEU A 4 32.87 10.73 17.05
N VAL A 5 32.36 11.24 18.18
CA VAL A 5 31.17 10.68 18.84
C VAL A 5 29.97 10.72 17.90
N LEU A 6 29.69 11.87 17.27
CA LEU A 6 28.60 11.99 16.31
C LEU A 6 28.77 11.06 15.10
N ALA A 7 29.98 10.94 14.57
CA ALA A 7 30.27 10.05 13.44
C ALA A 7 30.05 8.57 13.81
N TYR A 8 30.53 8.12 14.97
CA TYR A 8 30.31 6.74 15.42
C TYR A 8 28.83 6.46 15.71
N LEU A 9 28.09 7.42 16.27
CA LEU A 9 26.64 7.27 16.47
C LEU A 9 25.90 7.11 15.15
N VAL A 10 26.21 7.93 14.15
CA VAL A 10 25.64 7.82 12.80
C VAL A 10 25.99 6.46 12.18
N MET A 11 27.26 6.03 12.28
CA MET A 11 27.69 4.72 11.79
C MET A 11 26.92 3.57 12.46
N CYS A 12 26.75 3.60 13.78
CA CYS A 12 25.97 2.59 14.51
C CYS A 12 24.52 2.55 14.02
N LEU A 13 23.87 3.71 13.81
CA LEU A 13 22.51 3.78 13.27
C LEU A 13 22.43 3.19 11.85
N LEU A 14 23.37 3.54 10.97
CA LEU A 14 23.43 3.00 9.61
C LEU A 14 23.64 1.48 9.59
N CYS A 15 24.55 0.96 10.42
CA CYS A 15 24.74 -0.48 10.59
C CYS A 15 23.45 -1.15 11.08
N GLY A 16 22.75 -0.56 12.05
CA GLY A 16 21.46 -1.05 12.53
C GLY A 16 20.39 -1.11 11.43
N ILE A 17 20.32 -0.09 10.56
CA ILE A 17 19.43 -0.09 9.39
C ILE A 17 19.79 -1.23 8.44
N ILE A 18 21.07 -1.42 8.12
CA ILE A 18 21.55 -2.47 7.21
C ILE A 18 21.19 -3.86 7.76
N VAL A 19 21.42 -4.11 9.05
CA VAL A 19 21.07 -5.39 9.70
C VAL A 19 19.56 -5.62 9.63
N ALA A 20 18.75 -4.62 9.99
CA ALA A 20 17.29 -4.74 9.92
C ALA A 20 16.79 -4.95 8.47
N ALA A 21 17.48 -4.39 7.48
CA ALA A 21 17.14 -4.53 6.06
C ALA A 21 17.53 -5.89 5.44
N TYR A 22 18.27 -6.74 6.17
CA TYR A 22 18.66 -8.06 5.67
C TYR A 22 17.42 -8.88 5.28
N PRO A 23 17.36 -9.51 4.08
CA PRO A 23 16.11 -10.04 3.51
C PRO A 23 15.33 -11.01 4.40
N SER A 24 16.02 -11.88 5.16
CA SER A 24 15.35 -12.82 6.07
C SER A 24 14.79 -12.13 7.32
N LEU A 25 15.48 -11.10 7.84
CA LEU A 25 15.01 -10.33 8.99
C LEU A 25 13.86 -9.41 8.58
N ARG A 26 13.97 -8.74 7.44
CA ARG A 26 12.93 -7.89 6.87
C ARG A 26 11.63 -8.66 6.62
N SER A 27 11.71 -9.85 6.02
CA SER A 27 10.51 -10.65 5.76
C SER A 27 9.89 -11.23 7.04
N ARG A 28 10.70 -11.62 8.02
CA ARG A 28 10.23 -12.18 9.30
C ARG A 28 9.71 -11.14 10.29
N TYR A 29 10.32 -9.97 10.33
CA TYR A 29 10.04 -8.90 11.29
C TYR A 29 9.74 -7.58 10.58
N HIS A 30 8.82 -7.62 9.63
CA HIS A 30 8.49 -6.52 8.74
C HIS A 30 8.22 -5.20 9.49
N ASP A 31 7.33 -5.22 10.49
CA ASP A 31 6.97 -4.02 11.25
C ASP A 31 8.15 -3.44 12.05
N ALA A 32 9.03 -4.32 12.56
CA ALA A 32 10.23 -3.88 13.27
C ALA A 32 11.22 -3.23 12.30
N PHE A 33 11.43 -3.83 11.13
CA PHE A 33 12.24 -3.26 10.06
C PHE A 33 11.71 -1.87 9.67
N GLU A 34 10.42 -1.72 9.42
CA GLU A 34 9.84 -0.43 9.03
C GLU A 34 10.10 0.66 10.08
N ARG A 35 9.92 0.33 11.36
CA ARG A 35 10.17 1.25 12.48
C ARG A 35 11.65 1.62 12.58
N VAL A 36 12.55 0.63 12.59
CA VAL A 36 14.00 0.85 12.69
C VAL A 36 14.48 1.69 11.52
N HIS A 37 14.11 1.34 10.30
CA HIS A 37 14.50 2.07 9.09
C HIS A 37 14.01 3.52 9.14
N ARG A 38 12.73 3.75 9.48
CA ARG A 38 12.14 5.10 9.52
C ARG A 38 12.78 5.98 10.59
N PHE A 39 12.78 5.54 11.84
CA PHE A 39 13.23 6.39 12.96
C PHE A 39 14.75 6.56 12.97
N SER A 40 15.51 5.51 12.62
CA SER A 40 16.97 5.63 12.52
C SER A 40 17.35 6.52 11.33
N GLY A 41 16.63 6.46 10.21
CA GLY A 41 16.84 7.38 9.08
C GLY A 41 16.64 8.84 9.47
N TRP A 42 15.57 9.15 10.23
CA TRP A 42 15.36 10.51 10.75
C TRP A 42 16.44 10.94 11.72
N ALA A 43 16.85 10.05 12.64
CA ALA A 43 17.92 10.32 13.59
C ALA A 43 19.25 10.60 12.87
N VAL A 44 19.58 9.83 11.84
CA VAL A 44 20.78 10.05 11.00
C VAL A 44 20.75 11.43 10.36
N VAL A 45 19.65 11.82 9.70
CA VAL A 45 19.52 13.16 9.09
C VAL A 45 19.64 14.26 10.15
N LEU A 46 18.99 14.10 11.30
CA LEU A 46 19.07 15.04 12.40
C LEU A 46 20.50 15.17 12.96
N MET A 47 21.24 14.06 13.05
CA MET A 47 22.63 14.04 13.53
C MET A 47 23.65 14.58 12.52
N PHE A 48 23.35 14.53 11.22
CA PHE A 48 24.21 15.14 10.21
C PHE A 48 24.26 16.67 10.27
N TRP A 49 23.19 17.33 10.76
CA TRP A 49 23.17 18.78 10.96
C TRP A 49 24.24 19.27 11.95
N PRO A 50 24.27 18.82 13.22
CA PRO A 50 25.31 19.22 14.16
C PRO A 50 26.70 18.74 13.73
N LEU A 51 26.82 17.60 13.04
CA LEU A 51 28.09 17.17 12.46
C LEU A 51 28.60 18.21 11.45
N LEU A 52 27.77 18.63 10.49
CA LEU A 52 28.13 19.66 9.50
C LEU A 52 28.44 21.02 10.16
N LEU A 53 27.65 21.42 11.16
CA LEU A 53 27.85 22.69 11.88
C LEU A 53 29.15 22.68 12.70
N THR A 54 29.46 21.58 13.38
CA THR A 54 30.72 21.45 14.13
C THR A 54 31.94 21.46 13.20
N PHE A 55 31.87 20.79 12.05
CA PHE A 55 32.91 20.89 11.02
C PHE A 55 33.08 22.31 10.48
N SER A 56 31.97 23.03 10.23
CA SER A 56 32.00 24.42 9.76
C SER A 56 32.62 25.36 10.80
N SER A 57 32.28 25.18 12.08
CA SER A 57 32.80 26.01 13.19
C SER A 57 34.30 25.86 13.44
N ALA A 58 34.90 24.76 12.96
CA ALA A 58 36.34 24.53 13.05
C ALA A 58 37.15 25.22 11.92
N GLN A 59 36.48 25.88 10.98
CA GLN A 59 37.10 26.56 9.84
C GLN A 59 37.29 28.05 10.10
N GLN A 60 38.29 28.66 9.46
CA GLN A 60 38.60 30.09 9.63
C GLN A 60 37.66 31.03 8.86
N HIS A 61 36.83 30.50 7.95
CA HIS A 61 35.87 31.28 7.17
C HIS A 61 34.56 31.55 7.93
N SER A 62 33.79 32.54 7.47
CA SER A 62 32.45 32.76 8.00
C SER A 62 31.57 31.51 7.80
N MET A 63 30.90 31.07 8.87
CA MET A 63 30.14 29.80 8.91
C MET A 63 29.13 29.68 7.77
N GLY A 64 28.42 30.77 7.44
CA GLY A 64 27.43 30.79 6.36
C GLY A 64 28.04 30.61 4.97
N GLN A 65 29.15 31.28 4.66
CA GLN A 65 29.83 31.14 3.37
C GLN A 65 30.44 29.75 3.20
N PHE A 66 30.94 29.15 4.29
CA PHE A 66 31.43 27.78 4.26
C PHE A 66 30.29 26.81 3.93
N LEU A 67 29.17 26.87 4.65
CA LEU A 67 28.03 25.95 4.47
C LEU A 67 27.46 25.99 3.05
N ILE A 68 27.24 27.18 2.48
CA ILE A 68 26.62 27.32 1.15
C ILE A 68 27.50 26.72 0.04
N ARG A 69 28.83 26.72 0.21
CA ARG A 69 29.76 26.12 -0.76
C ARG A 69 29.84 24.59 -0.66
N GLN A 70 29.39 23.99 0.44
CA GLN A 70 29.45 22.55 0.62
C GLN A 70 28.22 21.86 -0.01
N PRO A 71 28.42 20.88 -0.93
CA PRO A 71 27.32 20.08 -1.47
C PRO A 71 26.51 19.37 -0.36
N THR A 72 27.18 18.96 0.71
CA THR A 72 26.56 18.29 1.87
C THR A 72 25.45 19.12 2.50
N PHE A 73 25.60 20.44 2.57
CA PHE A 73 24.55 21.33 3.11
C PHE A 73 23.27 21.25 2.27
N TRP A 74 23.40 21.36 0.95
CA TRP A 74 22.26 21.33 0.04
C TRP A 74 21.58 19.97 0.00
N ILE A 75 22.37 18.89 -0.03
CA ILE A 75 21.83 17.51 0.04
C ILE A 75 21.05 17.33 1.34
N LEU A 76 21.62 17.73 2.48
CA LEU A 76 20.98 17.59 3.79
C LEU A 76 19.71 18.44 3.90
N LEU A 77 19.72 19.65 3.35
CA LEU A 77 18.54 20.52 3.28
C LEU A 77 17.42 19.88 2.45
N ILE A 78 17.74 19.40 1.25
CA ILE A 78 16.78 18.73 0.37
C ILE A 78 16.21 17.49 1.04
N LEU A 79 17.05 16.64 1.65
CA LEU A 79 16.60 15.45 2.37
C LEU A 79 15.69 15.81 3.56
N THR A 80 16.03 16.85 4.32
CA THR A 80 15.22 17.33 5.44
C THR A 80 13.85 17.82 4.96
N LEU A 81 13.82 18.62 3.89
CA LEU A 81 12.58 19.10 3.29
C LEU A 81 11.74 17.96 2.70
N ALA A 82 12.37 16.97 2.06
CA ALA A 82 11.70 15.80 1.52
C ALA A 82 11.08 14.93 2.64
N ILE A 83 11.75 14.81 3.80
CA ILE A 83 11.18 14.12 4.97
C ILE A 83 10.00 14.90 5.54
N ILE A 84 10.06 16.24 5.59
CA ILE A 84 9.01 17.10 6.16
C ILE A 84 7.79 17.21 5.24
N GLN A 85 7.98 17.24 3.91
CA GLN A 85 6.93 17.53 2.93
C GLN A 85 5.68 16.63 3.05
N PRO A 86 5.76 15.32 3.31
CA PRO A 86 4.56 14.50 3.50
C PRO A 86 3.74 14.88 4.74
N TRP A 87 4.39 15.43 5.77
CA TRP A 87 3.75 15.80 7.05
C TRP A 87 2.95 17.08 6.98
N THR A 88 3.36 18.02 6.12
CA THR A 88 2.58 19.25 5.89
C THR A 88 1.21 18.96 5.26
N LYS A 89 1.06 17.77 4.66
CA LYS A 89 -0.20 17.30 4.06
C LYS A 89 -0.87 16.18 4.86
N LEU A 90 -0.44 15.97 6.11
CA LEU A 90 -1.09 15.04 7.02
C LEU A 90 -2.46 15.61 7.41
N ARG A 91 -3.51 14.85 7.15
CA ARG A 91 -4.89 15.26 7.49
C ARG A 91 -5.58 14.15 8.24
N ARG A 92 -6.30 14.52 9.31
CA ARG A 92 -7.27 13.66 9.95
C ARG A 92 -8.59 13.82 9.20
N VAL A 93 -9.11 12.73 8.65
CA VAL A 93 -10.35 12.72 7.86
C VAL A 93 -11.39 11.89 8.57
N LYS A 94 -12.66 12.31 8.45
CA LYS A 94 -13.80 11.52 8.90
C LYS A 94 -13.92 10.29 7.99
N VAL A 95 -14.35 9.19 8.57
CA VAL A 95 -14.66 7.95 7.86
C VAL A 95 -15.95 7.38 8.43
N THR A 96 -16.80 6.86 7.56
CA THR A 96 -18.00 6.11 7.98
C THR A 96 -17.71 4.62 7.83
N PRO A 97 -17.56 3.87 8.93
CA PRO A 97 -17.31 2.43 8.85
C PRO A 97 -18.61 1.64 8.62
N GLU A 98 -18.59 0.71 7.67
CA GLU A 98 -19.61 -0.31 7.44
C GLU A 98 -18.99 -1.69 7.72
N LYS A 99 -19.42 -2.34 8.81
CA LYS A 99 -18.93 -3.67 9.16
C LYS A 99 -19.57 -4.71 8.25
N LEU A 100 -18.77 -5.33 7.39
CA LEU A 100 -19.23 -6.40 6.49
C LEU A 100 -19.25 -7.75 7.23
N SER A 101 -18.19 -8.06 7.96
CA SER A 101 -18.06 -9.32 8.70
C SER A 101 -17.04 -9.21 9.85
N SER A 102 -16.70 -10.33 10.49
CA SER A 102 -15.55 -10.41 11.41
C SER A 102 -14.19 -10.39 10.69
N HIS A 103 -14.19 -10.45 9.36
CA HIS A 103 -12.99 -10.54 8.53
C HIS A 103 -12.81 -9.37 7.57
N ALA A 104 -13.86 -8.60 7.29
CA ALA A 104 -13.77 -7.42 6.44
C ALA A 104 -14.65 -6.27 6.93
N ILE A 105 -14.20 -5.06 6.63
CA ILE A 105 -14.90 -3.81 6.89
C ILE A 105 -14.73 -2.90 5.67
N ARG A 106 -15.79 -2.16 5.34
CA ARG A 106 -15.75 -1.12 4.34
C ARG A 106 -15.68 0.24 5.01
N LEU A 107 -14.83 1.11 4.47
CA LEU A 107 -14.61 2.46 4.97
C LEU A 107 -15.02 3.45 3.88
N HIS A 108 -16.06 4.25 4.16
CA HIS A 108 -16.60 5.22 3.22
C HIS A 108 -15.99 6.62 3.44
N PHE A 109 -15.74 7.33 2.34
CA PHE A 109 -15.12 8.66 2.33
C PHE A 109 -15.84 9.63 1.37
N ASP A 110 -15.83 10.91 1.72
CA ASP A 110 -16.55 12.00 1.03
C ASP A 110 -15.62 13.15 0.55
N PHE A 111 -14.32 13.06 0.86
CA PHE A 111 -13.41 14.19 0.71
C PHE A 111 -12.76 14.32 -0.68
N ALA A 112 -12.85 13.29 -1.54
CA ALA A 112 -12.18 13.28 -2.86
C ALA A 112 -12.95 12.42 -3.87
N ASN A 113 -12.59 12.58 -5.15
CA ASN A 113 -13.04 11.74 -6.26
C ASN A 113 -11.81 11.00 -6.83
N PRO A 114 -11.52 9.78 -6.37
CA PRO A 114 -10.40 9.01 -6.89
C PRO A 114 -10.65 8.61 -8.35
N LYS A 115 -9.56 8.29 -9.05
CA LYS A 115 -9.59 7.72 -10.41
C LYS A 115 -9.26 6.23 -10.39
N LEU A 116 -9.47 5.57 -11.52
CA LEU A 116 -9.05 4.19 -11.76
C LEU A 116 -7.63 3.92 -11.24
N GLY A 117 -7.46 2.82 -10.49
CA GLY A 117 -6.16 2.39 -9.96
C GLY A 117 -5.58 3.27 -8.85
N GLN A 118 -6.29 4.30 -8.39
CA GLN A 118 -5.88 5.08 -7.23
C GLN A 118 -6.25 4.36 -5.93
N GLY A 119 -5.29 4.33 -5.02
CA GLY A 119 -5.45 3.95 -3.63
C GLY A 119 -5.07 5.10 -2.70
N ILE A 120 -5.45 4.96 -1.44
CA ILE A 120 -5.02 5.87 -0.37
C ILE A 120 -4.31 5.09 0.73
N SER A 121 -3.31 5.73 1.33
CA SER A 121 -2.67 5.23 2.53
C SER A 121 -3.33 5.85 3.76
N ILE A 122 -3.80 4.99 4.67
CA ILE A 122 -4.47 5.37 5.91
C ILE A 122 -3.71 4.83 7.11
N SER A 123 -3.89 5.51 8.24
CA SER A 123 -3.41 5.07 9.55
C SER A 123 -4.35 5.51 10.67
N GLN A 124 -4.37 4.78 11.79
CA GLN A 124 -4.99 5.24 13.02
C GLN A 124 -4.12 6.23 13.81
N HIS A 125 -2.80 6.20 13.62
CA HIS A 125 -1.85 7.03 14.36
C HIS A 125 -0.92 7.82 13.39
N PRO A 126 -0.74 9.14 13.56
CA PRO A 126 -0.03 9.97 12.58
C PRO A 126 1.41 9.50 12.28
N LEU A 127 2.07 8.87 13.24
CA LEU A 127 3.46 8.44 13.14
C LEU A 127 3.69 6.96 12.75
N ARG A 128 2.67 6.09 12.81
CA ARG A 128 2.84 4.62 12.71
C ARG A 128 1.77 3.98 11.82
N ASP A 129 1.93 2.71 11.48
CA ASP A 129 0.88 1.83 10.93
C ASP A 129 0.19 2.39 9.67
N TRP A 130 1.01 2.73 8.66
CA TRP A 130 0.51 3.27 7.39
C TRP A 130 0.27 2.13 6.41
N HIS A 131 -0.98 1.93 6.02
CA HIS A 131 -1.38 0.86 5.10
C HIS A 131 -2.14 1.43 3.91
N SER A 132 -1.84 0.90 2.73
CA SER A 132 -2.40 1.36 1.46
C SER A 132 -3.49 0.42 0.99
N PHE A 133 -4.62 1.00 0.58
CA PHE A 133 -5.77 0.25 0.07
C PHE A 133 -6.23 0.83 -1.26
N ALA A 134 -6.68 -0.04 -2.15
CA ALA A 134 -7.32 0.36 -3.39
C ALA A 134 -8.69 0.98 -3.11
N SER A 135 -8.99 2.07 -3.80
CA SER A 135 -10.30 2.71 -3.74
C SER A 135 -11.20 2.26 -4.88
N PHE A 136 -12.51 2.31 -4.64
CA PHE A 136 -13.54 2.12 -5.66
C PHE A 136 -14.70 3.09 -5.39
N THR A 137 -15.49 3.38 -6.43
CA THR A 137 -16.57 4.36 -6.34
C THR A 137 -17.77 3.82 -5.57
N ASP A 138 -18.41 4.70 -4.83
CA ASP A 138 -19.68 4.43 -4.14
C ASP A 138 -20.91 4.83 -4.99
N LYS A 139 -20.69 5.34 -6.21
CA LYS A 139 -21.74 5.81 -7.13
C LYS A 139 -22.88 4.82 -7.34
N TYR A 140 -22.61 3.52 -7.20
CA TYR A 140 -23.56 2.45 -7.50
C TYR A 140 -24.31 1.91 -6.27
N ASP A 141 -23.88 2.24 -5.06
CA ASP A 141 -24.47 1.61 -3.85
C ASP A 141 -24.63 2.54 -2.63
N THR A 142 -23.89 3.64 -2.55
CA THR A 142 -23.92 4.54 -1.38
C THR A 142 -23.89 6.00 -1.84
N PRO A 143 -25.06 6.66 -1.97
CA PRO A 143 -25.13 8.01 -2.55
C PRO A 143 -24.49 9.11 -1.68
N ASP A 144 -24.35 8.87 -0.38
CA ASP A 144 -23.82 9.84 0.59
C ASP A 144 -22.28 9.87 0.67
N SER A 145 -21.60 8.95 -0.02
CA SER A 145 -20.15 8.87 -0.07
C SER A 145 -19.64 8.87 -1.51
N LYS A 146 -18.38 9.25 -1.69
CA LYS A 146 -17.77 9.36 -3.03
C LYS A 146 -17.02 8.09 -3.40
N PHE A 147 -16.33 7.51 -2.44
CA PHE A 147 -15.53 6.31 -2.64
C PHE A 147 -15.36 5.53 -1.34
N SER A 148 -15.03 4.26 -1.50
CA SER A 148 -14.78 3.34 -0.39
C SER A 148 -13.47 2.61 -0.51
N LEU A 149 -13.04 2.06 0.62
CA LEU A 149 -12.00 1.05 0.73
C LEU A 149 -12.60 -0.21 1.37
N VAL A 150 -12.21 -1.38 0.89
CA VAL A 150 -12.46 -2.65 1.60
C VAL A 150 -11.17 -3.06 2.30
N VAL A 151 -11.25 -3.17 3.62
CA VAL A 151 -10.15 -3.63 4.47
C VAL A 151 -10.45 -5.06 4.91
N SER A 152 -9.61 -6.00 4.45
CA SER A 152 -9.68 -7.41 4.87
C SER A 152 -8.62 -7.71 5.94
N LYS A 153 -8.93 -8.61 6.86
CA LYS A 153 -8.02 -8.99 7.96
C LYS A 153 -6.81 -9.75 7.41
N ALA A 154 -5.65 -9.12 7.45
CA ALA A 154 -4.36 -9.69 7.03
C ALA A 154 -3.26 -9.57 8.11
N GLY A 155 -3.37 -8.60 9.02
CA GLY A 155 -2.43 -8.38 10.12
C GLY A 155 -3.02 -7.50 11.23
N ASP A 156 -2.19 -7.12 12.19
CA ASP A 156 -2.62 -6.46 13.44
C ASP A 156 -3.41 -5.18 13.18
N PHE A 157 -2.90 -4.28 12.33
CA PHE A 157 -3.59 -3.05 11.95
C PHE A 157 -4.99 -3.29 11.39
N THR A 158 -5.10 -4.18 10.38
CA THR A 158 -6.39 -4.49 9.75
C THR A 158 -7.35 -5.19 10.72
N GLY A 159 -6.81 -6.04 11.60
CA GLY A 159 -7.60 -6.73 12.63
C GLY A 159 -8.17 -5.75 13.63
N ASP A 160 -7.38 -4.77 14.06
CA ASP A 160 -7.84 -3.72 14.99
C ASP A 160 -8.88 -2.80 14.33
N ILE A 161 -8.69 -2.36 13.09
CA ILE A 161 -9.71 -1.56 12.37
C ILE A 161 -11.05 -2.30 12.28
N ILE A 162 -11.06 -3.62 12.08
CA ILE A 162 -12.30 -4.41 12.00
C ILE A 162 -12.93 -4.60 13.39
N ALA A 163 -12.11 -4.81 14.43
CA ALA A 163 -12.59 -5.02 15.79
C ALA A 163 -13.10 -3.71 16.42
N ASN A 164 -12.39 -2.61 16.17
CA ASN A 164 -12.62 -1.27 16.71
C ASN A 164 -12.75 -0.24 15.57
N PRO A 165 -13.89 -0.20 14.85
CA PRO A 165 -14.07 0.67 13.70
C PRO A 165 -13.86 2.15 14.03
N PRO A 166 -12.86 2.82 13.41
CA PRO A 166 -12.58 4.22 13.70
C PRO A 166 -13.61 5.14 13.03
N GLN A 167 -13.89 6.28 13.67
CA GLN A 167 -14.66 7.38 13.05
C GLN A 167 -13.77 8.37 12.30
N HIS A 168 -12.46 8.30 12.53
CA HIS A 168 -11.46 9.14 11.89
C HIS A 168 -10.19 8.36 11.61
N VAL A 169 -9.57 8.62 10.46
CA VAL A 169 -8.26 8.09 10.09
C VAL A 169 -7.34 9.21 9.63
N TRP A 170 -6.04 8.97 9.71
CA TRP A 170 -5.02 9.84 9.16
C TRP A 170 -4.71 9.46 7.72
N LYS A 171 -4.57 10.45 6.85
CA LYS A 171 -4.06 10.27 5.48
C LYS A 171 -2.86 11.18 5.22
N ARG A 172 -1.95 10.72 4.37
CA ARG A 172 -0.87 11.53 3.78
C ARG A 172 -1.20 11.78 2.32
N SER A 173 -1.06 13.02 1.86
CA SER A 173 -1.55 13.40 0.53
C SER A 173 -0.51 13.13 -0.56
N VAL A 174 -0.51 11.90 -1.06
CA VAL A 174 -0.17 11.51 -2.44
C VAL A 174 -1.07 10.31 -2.78
N PRO A 175 -1.96 10.39 -3.79
CA PRO A 175 -2.66 9.22 -4.29
C PRO A 175 -1.62 8.19 -4.73
N LEU A 176 -1.70 6.98 -4.19
CA LEU A 176 -0.83 5.89 -4.62
C LEU A 176 -1.51 5.20 -5.79
N TYR A 177 -0.79 5.06 -6.90
CA TYR A 177 -1.23 4.23 -8.00
C TYR A 177 -0.64 2.84 -7.79
N GLY A 178 -1.50 1.83 -7.66
CA GLY A 178 -1.02 0.49 -7.39
C GLY A 178 -2.14 -0.50 -7.11
N PHE A 179 -1.86 -1.75 -7.45
CA PHE A 179 -2.73 -2.89 -7.15
C PHE A 179 -2.54 -3.27 -5.67
N GLY A 180 -3.50 -2.91 -4.82
CA GLY A 180 -3.61 -3.48 -3.47
C GLY A 180 -3.90 -4.98 -3.48
N SER A 181 -4.15 -5.58 -2.32
CA SER A 181 -4.47 -7.00 -2.21
C SER A 181 -5.98 -7.29 -2.31
N GLY A 182 -6.34 -8.46 -2.84
CA GLY A 182 -7.72 -8.95 -2.86
C GLY A 182 -8.55 -8.35 -4.00
N ILE A 183 -9.87 -8.25 -3.81
CA ILE A 183 -10.81 -7.78 -4.84
C ILE A 183 -10.82 -6.26 -5.01
N GLY A 184 -10.25 -5.51 -4.06
CA GLY A 184 -10.27 -4.04 -4.05
C GLY A 184 -9.75 -3.37 -5.33
N PRO A 185 -8.60 -3.77 -5.90
CA PRO A 185 -8.12 -3.17 -7.14
C PRO A 185 -8.98 -3.51 -8.34
N CYS A 186 -9.60 -4.70 -8.38
CA CYS A 186 -10.61 -5.02 -9.38
C CYS A 186 -11.77 -4.04 -9.28
N LEU A 187 -12.32 -3.81 -8.08
CA LEU A 187 -13.42 -2.85 -7.89
C LEU A 187 -13.07 -1.42 -8.34
N SER A 188 -11.80 -1.04 -8.41
CA SER A 188 -11.41 0.29 -8.92
C SER A 188 -11.81 0.52 -10.38
N PHE A 189 -12.01 -0.53 -11.19
CA PHE A 189 -12.53 -0.41 -12.55
C PHE A 189 -13.96 0.15 -12.62
N LEU A 190 -14.69 0.14 -11.51
CA LEU A 190 -16.01 0.77 -11.42
C LEU A 190 -15.96 2.30 -11.50
N PHE A 191 -14.80 2.95 -11.29
CA PHE A 191 -14.72 4.42 -11.36
C PHE A 191 -15.13 4.97 -12.73
N ASP A 192 -14.88 4.21 -13.80
CA ASP A 192 -15.20 4.62 -15.18
C ASP A 192 -15.49 3.36 -16.01
N LEU A 193 -16.68 2.77 -15.83
CA LEU A 193 -17.09 1.56 -16.55
C LEU A 193 -17.16 1.77 -18.07
N ASP A 194 -17.44 2.98 -18.52
CA ASP A 194 -17.56 3.28 -19.95
C ASP A 194 -16.18 3.34 -20.63
N ALA A 195 -15.14 3.77 -19.91
CA ALA A 195 -13.76 3.76 -20.38
C ALA A 195 -12.96 2.52 -19.95
N ALA A 196 -13.49 1.70 -19.04
CA ALA A 196 -12.83 0.49 -18.57
C ALA A 196 -12.77 -0.57 -19.70
N PRO A 197 -11.67 -1.33 -19.79
CA PRO A 197 -11.62 -2.47 -20.71
C PRO A 197 -12.68 -3.49 -20.30
N THR A 198 -13.24 -4.21 -21.28
CA THR A 198 -14.01 -5.41 -20.99
C THR A 198 -13.12 -6.39 -20.24
N MET A 199 -13.66 -7.08 -19.22
CA MET A 199 -12.88 -8.01 -18.41
C MET A 199 -13.70 -9.18 -17.93
N ARG A 200 -12.99 -10.26 -17.60
CA ARG A 200 -13.54 -11.39 -16.83
C ARG A 200 -12.87 -11.48 -15.47
N VAL A 201 -13.65 -11.77 -14.45
CA VAL A 201 -13.19 -11.87 -13.06
C VAL A 201 -13.18 -13.34 -12.64
N LEU A 202 -11.98 -13.85 -12.32
CA LEU A 202 -11.79 -15.10 -11.61
C LEU A 202 -11.42 -14.80 -10.16
N TRP A 203 -12.33 -15.05 -9.23
CA TRP A 203 -12.13 -14.71 -7.82
C TRP A 203 -12.34 -15.91 -6.91
N GLN A 204 -11.27 -16.35 -6.25
CA GLN A 204 -11.31 -17.42 -5.26
C GLN A 204 -11.10 -16.87 -3.85
N THR A 205 -12.08 -17.07 -2.97
CA THR A 205 -12.01 -16.62 -1.58
C THR A 205 -12.83 -17.53 -0.65
N ARG A 206 -12.75 -17.30 0.66
CA ARG A 206 -13.49 -18.05 1.67
C ARG A 206 -14.82 -17.35 1.96
N THR A 207 -15.95 -18.04 1.81
CA THR A 207 -17.29 -17.50 2.13
C THR A 207 -17.50 -16.08 1.59
N PRO A 208 -17.45 -15.86 0.26
CA PRO A 208 -17.40 -14.53 -0.36
C PRO A 208 -18.52 -13.60 0.12
N GLU A 209 -19.77 -14.06 0.02
CA GLU A 209 -20.95 -13.29 0.45
C GLU A 209 -20.94 -12.98 1.95
N GLN A 210 -20.60 -13.97 2.79
CA GLN A 210 -20.55 -13.75 4.25
C GLN A 210 -19.39 -12.83 4.67
N THR A 211 -18.31 -12.79 3.89
CA THR A 211 -17.12 -12.00 4.21
C THR A 211 -17.27 -10.56 3.75
N TYR A 212 -17.71 -10.37 2.50
CA TYR A 212 -17.73 -9.08 1.82
C TYR A 212 -19.13 -8.48 1.68
N GLY A 213 -20.19 -9.25 1.97
CA GLY A 213 -21.57 -8.83 1.84
C GLY A 213 -22.07 -8.88 0.39
N GLN A 214 -23.39 -9.03 0.23
CA GLN A 214 -24.04 -9.12 -1.08
C GLN A 214 -23.73 -7.90 -1.97
N ARG A 215 -23.65 -6.70 -1.40
CA ARG A 215 -23.33 -5.47 -2.14
C ARG A 215 -22.01 -5.57 -2.90
N VAL A 216 -20.96 -6.12 -2.28
CA VAL A 216 -19.66 -6.28 -2.96
C VAL A 216 -19.76 -7.32 -4.07
N ILE A 217 -20.56 -8.37 -3.88
CA ILE A 217 -20.84 -9.37 -4.93
C ILE A 217 -21.56 -8.71 -6.11
N ASP A 218 -22.56 -7.87 -5.85
CA ASP A 218 -23.31 -7.13 -6.88
C ASP A 218 -22.38 -6.20 -7.67
N LEU A 219 -21.43 -5.54 -7.00
CA LEU A 219 -20.41 -4.72 -7.65
C LEU A 219 -19.45 -5.54 -8.52
N VAL A 220 -19.09 -6.77 -8.12
CA VAL A 220 -18.30 -7.67 -8.96
C VAL A 220 -19.08 -8.06 -10.22
N HIS A 221 -20.38 -8.39 -10.09
CA HIS A 221 -21.26 -8.65 -11.24
C HIS A 221 -21.46 -7.43 -12.13
N LYS A 222 -21.29 -6.22 -11.59
CA LYS A 222 -21.35 -4.98 -12.38
C LYS A 222 -20.11 -4.80 -13.27
N MET A 223 -18.95 -5.30 -12.83
CA MET A 223 -17.71 -5.27 -13.61
C MET A 223 -17.65 -6.36 -14.67
N ASP A 224 -18.06 -7.57 -14.30
CA ASP A 224 -18.13 -8.74 -15.16
C ASP A 224 -19.53 -9.36 -14.99
N PRO A 225 -20.39 -9.36 -16.03
CA PRO A 225 -21.73 -9.96 -15.95
C PRO A 225 -21.73 -11.45 -15.58
N ASP A 226 -20.65 -12.19 -15.88
CA ASP A 226 -20.50 -13.62 -15.63
C ASP A 226 -19.18 -13.93 -14.89
N PRO A 227 -19.01 -13.45 -13.64
CA PRO A 227 -17.78 -13.65 -12.89
C PRO A 227 -17.70 -15.07 -12.32
N VAL A 228 -16.51 -15.66 -12.37
CA VAL A 228 -16.27 -16.97 -11.76
C VAL A 228 -15.84 -16.77 -10.31
N ILE A 229 -16.81 -16.87 -9.39
CA ILE A 229 -16.60 -16.73 -7.94
C ILE A 229 -16.54 -18.10 -7.27
N LEU A 230 -15.37 -18.45 -6.74
CA LEU A 230 -15.08 -19.75 -6.13
C LEU A 230 -15.06 -19.63 -4.60
N ASP A 231 -16.03 -20.26 -3.94
CA ASP A 231 -16.07 -20.37 -2.48
C ASP A 231 -15.26 -21.58 -1.98
N THR A 232 -14.10 -21.28 -1.42
CA THR A 232 -13.17 -22.28 -0.89
C THR A 232 -13.71 -23.08 0.30
N THR A 233 -14.80 -22.66 0.93
CA THR A 233 -15.42 -23.48 2.00
C THR A 233 -16.25 -24.63 1.47
N LYS A 234 -16.77 -24.52 0.24
CA LYS A 234 -17.62 -25.55 -0.37
C LYS A 234 -16.81 -26.62 -1.10
N GLY A 235 -15.67 -26.24 -1.68
CA GLY A 235 -14.86 -27.11 -2.54
C GLY A 235 -13.37 -27.12 -2.25
N GLY A 236 -12.92 -26.46 -1.18
CA GLY A 236 -11.48 -26.25 -0.93
C GLY A 236 -10.86 -25.24 -1.89
N ARG A 237 -9.55 -25.03 -1.76
CA ARG A 237 -8.79 -24.18 -2.67
C ARG A 237 -8.37 -25.01 -3.88
N ILE A 238 -8.77 -24.60 -5.07
CA ILE A 238 -8.42 -25.25 -6.33
C ILE A 238 -7.23 -24.57 -7.00
N ASP A 239 -6.58 -25.31 -7.91
CA ASP A 239 -5.61 -24.74 -8.83
C ASP A 239 -6.34 -23.82 -9.83
N MET A 240 -5.96 -22.54 -9.82
CA MET A 240 -6.59 -21.52 -10.66
C MET A 240 -6.02 -21.51 -12.08
N LEU A 241 -4.87 -22.13 -12.33
CA LEU A 241 -4.17 -22.04 -13.61
C LEU A 241 -5.01 -22.60 -14.79
N PRO A 242 -5.60 -23.81 -14.72
CA PRO A 242 -6.37 -24.36 -15.84
C PRO A 242 -7.60 -23.50 -16.17
N LEU A 243 -8.25 -22.97 -15.14
CA LEU A 243 -9.43 -22.14 -15.28
C LEU A 243 -9.09 -20.75 -15.83
N ALA A 244 -7.98 -20.15 -15.38
CA ALA A 244 -7.48 -18.90 -15.92
C ALA A 244 -7.13 -19.01 -17.40
N ILE A 245 -6.48 -20.11 -17.82
CA ILE A 245 -6.16 -20.38 -19.24
C ILE A 245 -7.45 -20.56 -20.06
N LYS A 246 -8.41 -21.33 -19.53
CA LYS A 246 -9.71 -21.53 -20.18
C LYS A 246 -10.42 -20.20 -20.40
N MET A 247 -10.55 -19.40 -19.34
CA MET A 247 -11.19 -18.07 -19.41
C MET A 247 -10.43 -17.11 -20.34
N TYR A 248 -9.09 -17.15 -20.33
CA TYR A 248 -8.26 -16.36 -21.23
C TYR A 248 -8.60 -16.62 -22.71
N HIS A 249 -8.75 -17.89 -23.10
CA HIS A 249 -9.11 -18.26 -24.46
C HIS A 249 -10.58 -17.98 -24.80
N GLU A 250 -11.51 -18.31 -23.90
CA GLU A 250 -12.95 -18.06 -24.13
C GLU A 250 -13.28 -16.57 -24.22
N PHE A 251 -12.55 -15.73 -23.49
CA PHE A 251 -12.70 -14.28 -23.51
C PHE A 251 -11.85 -13.59 -24.60
N GLU A 252 -10.96 -14.32 -25.26
CA GLU A 252 -9.96 -13.76 -26.19
C GLU A 252 -9.16 -12.61 -25.54
N ALA A 253 -8.74 -12.80 -24.29
CA ALA A 253 -8.13 -11.74 -23.50
C ALA A 253 -6.75 -11.33 -24.06
N GLU A 254 -6.41 -10.05 -23.97
CA GLU A 254 -5.08 -9.54 -24.34
C GLU A 254 -4.04 -9.80 -23.24
N ALA A 255 -4.46 -9.83 -21.97
CA ALA A 255 -3.59 -10.01 -20.81
C ALA A 255 -4.34 -10.59 -19.60
N VAL A 256 -3.57 -11.14 -18.65
CA VAL A 256 -4.07 -11.63 -17.36
C VAL A 256 -3.44 -10.84 -16.20
N CYS A 257 -4.28 -10.17 -15.41
CA CYS A 257 -3.83 -9.47 -14.19
C CYS A 257 -4.10 -10.34 -12.95
N VAL A 258 -3.03 -10.76 -12.27
CA VAL A 258 -3.10 -11.62 -11.07
C VAL A 258 -2.92 -10.78 -9.82
N ILE A 259 -3.96 -10.70 -9.00
CA ILE A 259 -3.94 -9.98 -7.71
C ILE A 259 -4.11 -10.99 -6.58
N SER A 260 -2.99 -11.44 -6.00
CA SER A 260 -2.97 -12.42 -4.91
C SER A 260 -1.75 -12.25 -4.02
N ASN A 261 -1.59 -13.16 -3.06
CA ASN A 261 -0.38 -13.21 -2.25
C ASN A 261 0.87 -13.50 -3.11
N PRO A 262 2.09 -13.14 -2.65
CA PRO A 262 3.30 -13.20 -3.47
C PRO A 262 3.60 -14.58 -4.05
N LYS A 263 3.30 -15.66 -3.30
CA LYS A 263 3.52 -17.04 -3.76
C LYS A 263 2.61 -17.39 -4.93
N MET A 264 1.31 -17.11 -4.80
CA MET A 264 0.32 -17.40 -5.85
C MET A 264 0.54 -16.51 -7.08
N THR A 265 0.79 -15.22 -6.88
CA THR A 265 1.06 -14.28 -7.97
C THR A 265 2.27 -14.71 -8.80
N LYS A 266 3.41 -14.98 -8.15
CA LYS A 266 4.62 -15.44 -8.85
C LYS A 266 4.40 -16.75 -9.61
N HIS A 267 3.68 -17.70 -9.00
CA HIS A 267 3.39 -18.97 -9.65
C HIS A 267 2.52 -18.81 -10.90
N LEU A 268 1.38 -18.12 -10.80
CA LEU A 268 0.47 -17.94 -11.93
C LEU A 268 1.08 -17.11 -13.06
N VAL A 269 1.74 -15.99 -12.73
CA VAL A 269 2.40 -15.15 -13.75
C VAL A 269 3.45 -15.98 -14.49
N TYR A 270 4.32 -16.69 -13.78
CA TYR A 270 5.35 -17.53 -14.41
C TYR A 270 4.79 -18.67 -15.26
N GLU A 271 3.70 -19.31 -14.83
CA GLU A 271 3.03 -20.37 -15.60
C GLU A 271 2.32 -19.82 -16.85
N LEU A 272 1.72 -18.64 -16.78
CA LEU A 272 1.06 -18.01 -17.93
C LEU A 272 2.10 -17.50 -18.95
N GLU A 273 3.14 -16.81 -18.48
CA GLU A 273 4.20 -16.28 -19.35
C GLU A 273 4.93 -17.37 -20.12
N ARG A 274 5.23 -18.53 -19.49
CA ARG A 274 5.87 -19.63 -20.23
C ARG A 274 5.03 -20.19 -21.38
N ARG A 275 3.72 -19.93 -21.35
CA ARG A 275 2.76 -20.36 -22.38
C ARG A 275 2.51 -19.26 -23.42
N GLY A 276 3.28 -18.16 -23.36
CA GLY A 276 3.12 -17.03 -24.26
C GLY A 276 1.94 -16.11 -23.92
N ILE A 277 1.31 -16.29 -22.75
CA ILE A 277 0.23 -15.43 -22.28
C ILE A 277 0.82 -14.25 -21.53
N LEU A 278 0.49 -13.03 -21.95
CA LEU A 278 0.89 -11.82 -21.24
C LEU A 278 0.22 -11.79 -19.85
N ALA A 279 1.01 -11.86 -18.80
CA ALA A 279 0.51 -11.84 -17.43
C ALA A 279 1.25 -10.80 -16.57
N ALA A 280 0.52 -10.14 -15.68
CA ALA A 280 1.07 -9.15 -14.77
C ALA A 280 0.53 -9.36 -13.35
N GLY A 281 1.31 -8.98 -12.35
CA GLY A 281 0.88 -8.99 -10.95
C GLY A 281 1.63 -7.95 -10.14
N PRO A 282 1.18 -7.66 -8.91
CA PRO A 282 1.87 -6.71 -8.05
C PRO A 282 3.30 -7.16 -7.76
N ILE A 283 4.25 -6.24 -7.95
CA ILE A 283 5.69 -6.45 -7.73
C ILE A 283 6.07 -6.20 -6.27
N PHE A 284 5.29 -5.36 -5.56
CA PHE A 284 5.53 -5.00 -4.18
C PHE A 284 4.64 -5.82 -3.25
N ASP A 285 5.26 -6.43 -2.23
CA ASP A 285 4.55 -7.12 -1.16
C ASP A 285 3.71 -6.08 -0.37
N SER A 286 2.40 -6.33 -0.25
CA SER A 286 1.45 -5.55 0.56
C SER A 286 1.44 -6.01 2.01
#